data_AF-A0A2V5QHQ8-F1
#
_entry.id   AF-A0A2V5QHQ8-F1
#
_cell.length_a   1.000
_cell.length_b   1.000
_cell.length_c   1.000
_cell.angle_alpha   90.00
_cell.angle_beta   90.00
_cell.angle_gamma   90.00
#
_symmetry.space_group_name_H-M   'P 1'
#
loop_
_entity.id
_entity.type
_entity.pdbx_description
1 polymer ?
#
loop_
_entity_poly.entity_id
_entity_poly.type
_entity_poly.pdbx_seq_one_letter_code
_entity_poly.pdbx_strand_id
1 'polypeptide(L)' 'KQKRDEMESFVLAETFKYFYLLFAPPRALDFDKIVFTTEAHPLRRTW' A
#
# COMPACT_ATOMS: atom_id res chain seq x y z
N LYS A 1 3.15 15.10 26.63
CA LYS A 1 2.79 13.69 26.32
C LYS A 1 3.96 13.09 25.52
N GLN A 2 4.56 12.00 25.99
CA GLN A 2 5.67 11.35 25.30
C GLN A 2 5.12 10.39 24.24
N LYS A 3 5.82 10.27 23.10
CA LYS A 3 5.46 9.30 22.06
C LYS A 3 5.92 7.91 22.51
N ARG A 4 5.17 6.87 22.11
CA ARG A 4 5.58 5.48 22.29
C ARG A 4 6.66 5.14 21.25
N ASP A 5 7.60 4.29 21.64
CA ASP A 5 8.65 3.78 20.77
C ASP A 5 8.17 2.49 20.07
N GLU A 6 7.07 2.63 19.33
CA GLU A 6 6.45 1.56 18.57
C GLU A 6 6.01 2.09 17.21
N MET A 7 6.07 1.24 16.19
CA MET A 7 5.53 1.54 14.87
C MET A 7 4.69 0.37 14.40
N GLU A 8 3.42 0.64 14.15
CA GLU A 8 2.52 -0.35 13.61
C GLU A 8 2.93 -0.74 12.18
N SER A 9 2.93 -2.04 11.88
CA SER A 9 3.35 -2.57 10.59
C SER A 9 2.52 -2.02 9.42
N PHE A 10 1.24 -1.71 9.66
CA PHE A 10 0.34 -1.12 8.66
C PHE A 10 0.81 0.25 8.17
N VAL A 11 1.64 0.98 8.93
CA VAL A 11 2.15 2.28 8.47
C VAL A 11 3.03 2.09 7.22
N LEU A 12 3.87 1.06 7.22
CA LEU A 12 4.69 0.72 6.05
C LEU A 12 3.85 0.06 4.95
N ALA A 13 3.03 -0.94 5.32
CA ALA A 13 2.30 -1.73 4.34
C ALA A 13 1.19 -0.93 3.64
N GLU A 14 0.45 -0.11 4.38
CA GLU A 14 -0.74 0.59 3.89
C GLU A 14 -0.42 2.07 3.64
N THR A 15 -0.07 2.82 4.69
CA THR A 15 -0.01 4.29 4.62
C THR A 15 1.02 4.77 3.59
N PHE A 16 2.27 4.31 3.71
CA PHE A 16 3.32 4.75 2.77
C PHE A 16 3.17 4.14 1.38
N LYS A 17 2.62 2.92 1.26
CA LYS A 17 2.32 2.33 -0.06
C LYS A 17 1.29 3.19 -0.80
N TYR A 18 0.21 3.60 -0.15
CA TYR A 18 -0.80 4.44 -0.78
C TYR A 18 -0.30 5.85 -1.07
N PHE A 19 0.48 6.46 -0.17
CA PHE A 19 1.11 7.75 -0.50
C PHE A 19 2.04 7.65 -1.71
N TYR A 20 2.86 6.60 -1.80
CA TYR A 20 3.68 6.39 -2.97
C TYR A 20 2.83 6.23 -4.23
N LEU A 21 1.83 5.33 -4.23
CA LEU A 21 1.00 5.05 -5.40
C LEU A 21 0.17 6.25 -5.86
N LEU A 22 -0.24 7.14 -4.94
CA LEU A 22 -1.00 8.34 -5.28
C LEU A 22 -0.19 9.33 -6.12
N PHE A 23 1.12 9.39 -5.92
CA PHE A 23 2.03 10.32 -6.62
C PHE A 23 2.96 9.62 -7.62
N ALA A 24 2.90 8.28 -7.69
CA ALA A 24 3.70 7.49 -8.62
C ALA A 24 3.20 7.67 -10.06
N PRO A 25 4.09 7.51 -11.07
CA PRO A 25 3.66 7.51 -12.45
C PRO A 25 2.73 6.31 -12.74
N PRO A 26 1.79 6.40 -13.71
CA PRO A 26 0.82 5.33 -13.99
C PRO A 26 1.45 3.97 -14.35
N ARG A 27 2.70 3.96 -14.82
CA ARG A 27 3.48 2.74 -15.13
C ARG A 27 4.03 2.01 -13.90
N ALA A 28 3.91 2.59 -12.70
CA ALA A 28 4.44 2.01 -11.48
C ALA A 28 3.70 0.74 -11.05
N LEU A 29 2.42 0.62 -11.42
CA LEU A 29 1.59 -0.53 -11.13
C LEU A 29 0.49 -0.67 -12.19
N ASP A 30 0.20 -1.91 -12.61
CA ASP A 30 -0.92 -2.20 -13.49
C ASP A 30 -2.20 -2.34 -12.66
N PHE A 31 -2.89 -1.21 -12.46
CA PHE A 31 -4.08 -1.12 -11.59
C PHE A 31 -5.28 -1.92 -12.10
N ASP A 32 -5.35 -2.24 -13.40
CA ASP A 32 -6.44 -3.05 -13.96
C ASP A 32 -6.29 -4.53 -13.61
N LYS A 33 -5.04 -4.97 -13.40
CA LYS A 33 -4.69 -6.37 -13.09
C LYS A 33 -4.51 -6.66 -11.61
N ILE A 34 -4.51 -5.64 -10.76
CA ILE A 34 -4.21 -5.78 -9.34
C ILE A 34 -5.40 -5.36 -8.48
N VAL A 35 -5.71 -6.19 -7.49
CA VAL A 35 -6.64 -5.87 -6.40
C VAL A 35 -5.85 -5.91 -5.09
N PHE A 36 -6.01 -4.88 -4.28
CA PHE A 36 -5.39 -4.83 -2.96
C PHE A 36 -6.26 -5.55 -1.92
N THR A 37 -5.62 -6.29 -1.02
CA THR A 37 -6.28 -6.74 0.21
C THR A 37 -6.51 -5.59 1.18
N THR A 38 -7.19 -5.86 2.29
CA THR A 38 -7.38 -4.88 3.37
C THR A 38 -6.07 -4.39 3.98
N GLU A 39 -5.00 -5.19 3.94
CA GLU A 39 -3.64 -4.83 4.39
C GLU A 39 -2.76 -4.31 3.23
N ALA A 40 -3.39 -3.85 2.16
CA ALA A 40 -2.76 -3.31 0.96
C ALA A 40 -1.79 -4.27 0.24
N HIS A 41 -1.90 -5.58 0.44
CA HIS A 41 -1.09 -6.54 -0.31
C HIS A 41 -1.66 -6.70 -1.74
N PRO A 42 -0.83 -6.57 -2.79
CA PRO A 42 -1.31 -6.67 -4.17
C PRO A 42 -1.56 -8.13 -4.55
N LEU A 43 -2.77 -8.43 -5.02
CA LEU A 43 -3.14 -9.72 -5.59
C LEU A 43 -3.43 -9.54 -7.08
N ARG A 44 -2.90 -10.44 -7.90
CA ARG A 44 -3.15 -10.42 -9.35
C ARG A 44 -4.50 -11.06 -9.65
N ARG A 45 -5.32 -10.41 -10.48
CA ARG A 45 -6.54 -11.00 -11.03
C ARG A 45 -6.18 -12.15 -11.96
N THR A 46 -6.74 -13.33 -11.73
CA THR A 46 -6.43 -14.58 -12.47
C THR A 46 -7.61 -15.12 -13.27
N TRP A 47 -8.76 -14.44 -13.23
CA TRP A 47 -9.98 -14.80 -13.95
C TRP A 47 -10.20 -13.96 -15.20
#